data_AF-A0A348NMB0-F1
#
_entry.id   AF-A0A348NMB0-F1
#
_cell.length_a   1.000
_cell.length_b   1.000
_cell.length_c   1.000
_cell.angle_alpha   90.00
_cell.angle_beta   90.00
_cell.angle_gamma   90.00
#
_symmetry.space_group_name_H-M   'P 1'
#
loop_
_entity.id
_entity.type
_entity.pdbx_description
1 polymer ?
#
loop_
_entity_poly.entity_id
_entity_poly.type
_entity_poly.pdbx_seq_one_letter_code
_entity_poly.pdbx_strand_id
1 'polypeptide(L)'
;MDKLKNLLLLLALVFGAIAIFESGARYGASNMRAHAIASELQLPLGIYISGNSSMDEPTKAQWAAIIDHGIAAGAIHRQLWYINADAKAHLDKVLSVALSVRGDGAGKRYELIANSEEKPSGLSGTKLNEIKHAINSAKAELVDNAPKETALGQPQNTE
;
A
#
# COMPACT_ATOMS: atom_id res chain seq x y z
N MET A 1 30.24 -0.23 43.38
CA MET A 1 29.02 -0.59 42.61
C MET A 1 28.34 0.63 42.01
N ASP A 2 28.38 1.79 42.66
CA ASP A 2 27.62 2.98 42.20
C ASP A 2 28.12 3.58 40.89
N LYS A 3 29.43 3.57 40.63
CA LYS A 3 29.99 4.02 39.33
C LYS A 3 29.48 3.20 38.14
N LEU A 4 29.32 1.89 38.32
CA LEU A 4 28.88 0.97 37.26
C LEU A 4 27.37 1.10 37.02
N LYS A 5 26.59 1.30 38.10
CA LYS A 5 25.16 1.67 38.01
C LYS A 5 24.95 3.01 37.31
N ASN A 6 25.71 4.05 37.66
CA ASN A 6 25.58 5.37 37.01
C ASN A 6 25.97 5.33 35.54
N LEU A 7 26.99 4.54 35.17
CA LEU A 7 27.37 4.34 33.77
C LEU A 7 26.26 3.62 33.00
N LEU A 8 25.69 2.54 33.56
CA LEU A 8 24.59 1.81 32.93
C LEU A 8 23.32 2.67 32.81
N LEU A 9 23.04 3.51 33.80
CA LEU A 9 21.90 4.43 33.77
C LEU A 9 22.06 5.47 32.65
N LEU A 10 23.24 6.07 32.53
CA LEU A 10 23.54 7.03 31.47
C LEU A 10 23.42 6.36 30.09
N LEU A 11 23.96 5.15 29.95
CA LEU A 11 23.93 4.38 28.71
C LEU A 11 22.49 4.01 28.31
N ALA A 12 21.67 3.58 29.28
CA ALA A 12 20.25 3.30 29.06
C ALA A 12 19.48 4.55 28.63
N LEU A 13 19.82 5.71 29.17
CA LEU A 13 19.19 6.99 28.82
C LEU A 13 19.54 7.40 27.38
N VAL A 14 20.81 7.23 26.97
CA VAL A 14 21.25 7.47 25.58
C VAL A 14 20.58 6.50 24.61
N PHE A 15 20.54 5.20 24.91
CA PHE A 15 19.86 4.23 24.07
C PHE A 15 18.35 4.47 23.99
N GLY A 16 17.72 4.86 25.10
CA GLY A 16 16.32 5.27 25.13
C GLY A 16 16.04 6.47 24.23
N ALA A 17 16.90 7.50 24.29
CA ALA A 17 16.77 8.67 23.43
C ALA A 17 16.94 8.34 21.94
N ILE A 18 17.91 7.51 21.58
CA ILE A 18 18.12 7.04 20.20
C ILE A 18 16.90 6.25 19.70
N ALA A 19 16.39 5.32 20.52
CA ALA A 19 15.23 4.51 20.16
C ALA A 19 13.98 5.36 19.91
N ILE A 20 13.73 6.39 20.73
CA ILE A 20 12.60 7.32 20.55
C ILE A 20 12.77 8.14 19.27
N PHE A 21 13.97 8.65 19.01
CA PHE A 21 14.23 9.45 17.81
C PHE A 21 14.08 8.63 16.52
N GLU A 22 14.69 7.43 16.48
CA GLU A 22 14.64 6.56 15.30
C GLU A 22 13.24 6.02 15.04
N SER A 23 12.50 5.65 16.09
CA SER A 23 11.10 5.24 15.96
C SER A 23 10.20 6.38 15.50
N GLY A 24 10.38 7.59 16.06
CA GLY A 24 9.63 8.78 15.64
C GLY A 24 9.89 9.18 14.18
N ALA A 25 11.15 9.17 13.74
CA ALA A 25 11.51 9.48 12.36
C ALA A 25 10.95 8.45 11.37
N ARG A 26 11.05 7.15 11.69
CA ARG A 26 10.48 6.07 10.88
C ARG A 26 8.96 6.13 10.82
N TYR A 27 8.32 6.45 11.94
CA TYR A 27 6.87 6.63 12.02
C TYR A 27 6.40 7.77 11.11
N GLY A 28 7.01 8.95 11.23
CA GLY A 28 6.70 10.10 10.37
C GLY A 28 6.92 9.79 8.88
N ALA A 29 8.06 9.19 8.52
CA ALA A 29 8.38 8.84 7.14
C ALA A 29 7.39 7.82 6.55
N SER A 30 7.00 6.80 7.30
CA SER A 30 6.02 5.80 6.83
C SER A 30 4.64 6.39 6.60
N ASN A 31 4.17 7.28 7.49
CA ASN A 31 2.87 7.91 7.34
C ASN A 31 2.84 8.85 6.13
N MET A 32 3.88 9.67 5.94
CA MET A 32 3.99 10.51 4.75
C MET A 32 4.07 9.68 3.46
N ARG A 33 4.79 8.56 3.49
CA ARG A 33 4.88 7.66 2.34
C ARG A 33 3.55 7.01 2.00
N ALA A 34 2.73 6.66 2.99
CA ALA A 34 1.38 6.14 2.74
C ALA A 34 0.50 7.19 2.03
N HIS A 35 0.54 8.44 2.47
CA HIS A 35 -0.16 9.55 1.80
C HIS A 35 0.39 9.83 0.39
N ALA A 36 1.70 9.78 0.21
CA ALA A 36 2.33 9.98 -1.09
C ALA A 36 1.91 8.89 -2.07
N ILE A 37 2.00 7.61 -1.69
CA ILE A 37 1.56 6.49 -2.53
C ILE A 37 0.07 6.64 -2.90
N ALA A 38 -0.78 6.97 -1.93
CA ALA A 38 -2.21 7.20 -2.19
C ALA A 38 -2.42 8.33 -3.21
N SER A 39 -1.70 9.44 -3.07
CA SER A 39 -1.83 10.61 -3.95
C SER A 39 -1.27 10.34 -5.36
N GLU A 40 -0.13 9.65 -5.45
CA GLU A 40 0.49 9.24 -6.71
C GLU A 40 -0.39 8.26 -7.49
N LEU A 41 -1.18 7.43 -6.80
CA LEU A 41 -2.06 6.44 -7.42
C LEU A 41 -3.37 7.05 -7.95
N GLN A 42 -3.85 8.15 -7.35
CA GLN A 42 -5.13 8.77 -7.72
C GLN A 42 -5.16 9.28 -9.16
N LEU A 43 -4.11 9.98 -9.61
CA LEU A 43 -4.09 10.57 -10.95
C LEU A 43 -4.08 9.51 -12.07
N PRO A 44 -3.15 8.53 -12.08
CA PRO A 44 -3.16 7.44 -13.06
C PRO A 44 -4.49 6.67 -13.06
N LEU A 45 -5.05 6.41 -11.88
CA LEU A 45 -6.32 5.70 -11.75
C LEU A 45 -7.48 6.50 -12.34
N GLY A 46 -7.55 7.81 -12.06
CA GLY A 46 -8.55 8.70 -12.62
C GLY A 46 -8.49 8.73 -14.14
N ILE A 47 -7.30 8.92 -14.71
CA ILE A 47 -7.06 8.91 -16.16
C ILE A 47 -7.51 7.57 -16.77
N TYR A 48 -7.10 6.46 -16.17
CA TYR A 48 -7.45 5.12 -16.66
C TYR A 48 -8.95 4.89 -16.64
N ILE A 49 -9.65 5.22 -15.55
CA ILE A 49 -11.10 5.04 -15.44
C ILE A 49 -11.84 5.93 -16.44
N SER A 50 -11.48 7.21 -16.56
CA SER A 50 -12.18 8.14 -17.45
C SER A 50 -11.90 7.89 -18.93
N GLY A 51 -10.70 7.41 -19.27
CA GLY A 51 -10.24 7.25 -20.65
C GLY A 51 -10.30 5.82 -21.17
N ASN A 52 -10.68 4.83 -20.35
CA ASN A 52 -10.57 3.41 -20.70
C ASN A 52 -11.25 3.01 -22.03
N SER A 53 -12.31 3.73 -22.40
CA SER A 53 -13.12 3.49 -23.60
C SER A 53 -12.63 4.22 -24.85
N SER A 54 -11.77 5.25 -24.69
CA SER A 54 -11.28 6.09 -25.79
C SER A 54 -9.77 6.01 -26.01
N MET A 55 -9.02 5.41 -25.08
CA MET A 55 -7.58 5.21 -25.20
C MET A 55 -7.25 4.09 -26.18
N ASP A 56 -6.17 4.29 -26.94
CA ASP A 56 -5.54 3.22 -27.69
C ASP A 56 -4.91 2.17 -26.75
N GLU A 57 -4.80 0.93 -27.23
CA GLU A 57 -4.27 -0.19 -26.45
C GLU A 57 -2.86 0.04 -25.86
N PRO A 58 -1.87 0.61 -26.57
CA PRO A 58 -0.57 0.85 -25.97
C PRO A 58 -0.61 1.87 -24.82
N THR A 59 -1.36 2.96 -24.97
CA THR A 59 -1.57 3.94 -23.89
C THR A 59 -2.25 3.30 -22.68
N LYS A 60 -3.29 2.50 -22.93
CA LYS A 60 -4.00 1.77 -21.88
C LYS A 60 -3.11 0.78 -21.13
N ALA A 61 -2.25 0.05 -21.84
CA ALA A 61 -1.27 -0.86 -21.25
C ALA A 61 -0.23 -0.12 -20.39
N GLN A 62 0.21 1.07 -20.81
CA GLN A 62 1.13 1.90 -20.04
C GLN A 62 0.50 2.37 -18.73
N TRP A 63 -0.72 2.90 -18.77
CA TRP A 63 -1.43 3.31 -17.55
C TRP A 63 -1.72 2.12 -16.63
N ALA A 64 -2.12 0.97 -17.18
CA ALA A 64 -2.29 -0.25 -16.41
C ALA A 64 -1.00 -0.64 -15.68
N ALA A 65 0.15 -0.58 -16.35
CA ALA A 65 1.44 -0.90 -15.74
C ALA A 65 1.83 0.05 -14.59
N ILE A 66 1.50 1.34 -14.72
CA ILE A 66 1.72 2.36 -13.67
C ILE A 66 0.82 2.07 -12.47
N ILE A 67 -0.46 1.81 -12.70
CA ILE A 67 -1.43 1.50 -11.64
C ILE A 67 -1.04 0.20 -10.92
N ASP A 68 -0.66 -0.84 -11.66
CA ASP A 68 -0.26 -2.12 -11.08
C ASP A 68 0.96 -1.96 -10.14
N HIS A 69 1.92 -1.10 -10.50
CA HIS A 69 3.04 -0.77 -9.62
C HIS A 69 2.60 0.00 -8.37
N GLY A 70 1.70 0.97 -8.52
CA GLY A 70 1.15 1.70 -7.39
C GLY A 70 0.36 0.80 -6.43
N ILE A 71 -0.40 -0.16 -6.97
CA ILE A 71 -1.09 -1.20 -6.19
C ILE A 71 -0.07 -2.04 -5.40
N ALA A 72 0.99 -2.51 -6.03
CA ALA A 72 2.04 -3.29 -5.35
C ALA A 72 2.73 -2.48 -4.24
N ALA A 73 3.10 -1.23 -4.53
CA ALA A 73 3.73 -0.35 -3.56
C ALA A 73 2.80 -0.08 -2.37
N GLY A 74 1.53 0.23 -2.63
CA GLY A 74 0.51 0.46 -1.60
C GLY A 74 0.25 -0.79 -0.76
N ALA A 75 0.10 -1.94 -1.39
CA ALA A 75 -0.15 -3.20 -0.70
C ALA A 75 1.00 -3.61 0.23
N ILE A 76 2.26 -3.47 -0.23
CA ILE A 76 3.44 -3.71 0.62
C ILE A 76 3.50 -2.70 1.76
N HIS A 77 3.31 -1.42 1.45
CA HIS A 77 3.41 -0.37 2.46
C HIS A 77 2.34 -0.53 3.55
N ARG A 78 1.13 -0.96 3.19
CA ARG A 78 0.03 -1.27 4.11
C ARG A 78 0.37 -2.33 5.16
N GLN A 79 1.32 -3.23 4.89
CA GLN A 79 1.75 -4.26 5.84
C GLN A 79 2.70 -3.75 6.93
N LEU A 80 3.16 -2.48 6.86
CA LEU A 80 4.01 -1.90 7.89
C LEU A 80 3.24 -1.69 9.20
N TRP A 81 3.84 -2.14 10.31
CA TRP A 81 3.22 -2.08 11.64
C TRP A 81 3.13 -0.66 12.24
N TYR A 82 3.88 0.31 11.69
CA TYR A 82 4.03 1.68 12.21
C TYR A 82 3.35 2.72 11.33
N ILE A 83 2.26 2.36 10.64
CA ILE A 83 1.38 3.30 9.96
C ILE A 83 0.24 3.70 10.89
N ASN A 84 -0.02 5.01 10.99
CA ASN A 84 -1.11 5.57 11.78
C ASN A 84 -2.48 5.31 11.11
N ALA A 85 -3.55 5.41 11.88
CA ALA A 85 -4.89 5.07 11.39
C ALA A 85 -5.33 5.92 10.19
N ASP A 86 -5.05 7.23 10.21
CA ASP A 86 -5.48 8.16 9.17
C ASP A 86 -4.76 7.93 7.83
N ALA A 87 -3.45 7.73 7.88
CA ALA A 87 -2.62 7.43 6.72
C ALA A 87 -2.96 6.06 6.14
N LYS A 88 -3.22 5.07 7.01
CA LYS A 88 -3.73 3.77 6.58
C LYS A 88 -5.11 3.91 5.93
N ALA A 89 -6.04 4.64 6.54
CA ALA A 89 -7.39 4.83 6.00
C ALA A 89 -7.37 5.55 4.64
N HIS A 90 -6.54 6.58 4.48
CA HIS A 90 -6.38 7.26 3.20
C HIS A 90 -5.78 6.31 2.15
N LEU A 91 -4.73 5.55 2.49
CA LEU A 91 -4.16 4.55 1.59
C LEU A 91 -5.19 3.47 1.22
N ASP A 92 -5.90 2.92 2.19
CA ASP A 92 -6.92 1.88 2.01
C ASP A 92 -8.07 2.37 1.12
N LYS A 93 -8.49 3.64 1.26
CA LYS A 93 -9.51 4.24 0.40
C LYS A 93 -9.11 4.30 -1.06
N VAL A 94 -7.88 4.69 -1.37
CA VAL A 94 -7.42 4.74 -2.78
C VAL A 94 -7.13 3.34 -3.29
N LEU A 95 -6.52 2.50 -2.44
CA LEU A 95 -6.12 1.15 -2.79
C LEU A 95 -7.34 0.25 -3.05
N SER A 96 -8.45 0.42 -2.31
CA SER A 96 -9.69 -0.31 -2.57
C SER A 96 -10.21 -0.05 -3.99
N VAL A 97 -10.29 1.22 -4.40
CA VAL A 97 -10.72 1.59 -5.77
C VAL A 97 -9.75 1.03 -6.80
N ALA A 98 -8.44 1.18 -6.59
CA ALA A 98 -7.43 0.68 -7.51
C ALA A 98 -7.51 -0.86 -7.65
N LEU A 99 -7.68 -1.58 -6.54
CA LEU A 99 -7.83 -3.04 -6.52
C LEU A 99 -9.14 -3.49 -7.16
N SER A 100 -10.23 -2.74 -7.02
CA SER A 100 -11.50 -3.05 -7.72
C SER A 100 -11.37 -2.90 -9.23
N VAL A 101 -10.59 -1.94 -9.73
CA VAL A 101 -10.43 -1.70 -11.17
C VAL A 101 -9.34 -2.58 -11.79
N ARG A 102 -8.24 -2.81 -11.06
CA ARG A 102 -7.00 -3.41 -11.59
C ARG A 102 -6.39 -4.53 -10.74
N GLY A 103 -7.00 -4.93 -9.63
CA GLY A 103 -6.40 -5.91 -8.70
C GLY A 103 -6.02 -7.24 -9.35
N ASP A 104 -6.90 -7.82 -10.18
CA ASP A 104 -6.58 -9.05 -10.91
C ASP A 104 -5.49 -8.86 -11.96
N GLY A 105 -5.46 -7.69 -12.59
CA GLY A 105 -4.44 -7.33 -13.56
C GLY A 105 -3.06 -7.18 -12.90
N ALA A 106 -3.01 -6.51 -11.75
CA ALA A 106 -1.80 -6.36 -10.95
C ALA A 106 -1.27 -7.73 -10.48
N GLY A 107 -2.16 -8.60 -9.97
CA GLY A 107 -1.79 -9.96 -9.59
C GLY A 107 -1.17 -10.75 -10.74
N LYS A 108 -1.81 -10.74 -11.91
CA LYS A 108 -1.29 -11.39 -13.13
C LYS A 108 0.04 -10.81 -13.59
N ARG A 109 0.22 -9.48 -13.53
CA ARG A 109 1.47 -8.83 -13.91
C ARG A 109 2.65 -9.34 -13.07
N TYR A 110 2.50 -9.37 -11.75
CA TYR A 110 3.58 -9.83 -10.86
C TYR A 110 3.79 -11.34 -10.91
N GLU A 111 2.77 -12.12 -11.29
CA GLU A 111 2.93 -13.53 -11.62
C GLU A 111 3.73 -13.73 -12.91
N LEU A 112 3.46 -12.98 -13.96
CA LEU A 112 4.23 -13.02 -15.21
C LEU A 112 5.70 -12.64 -14.97
N ILE A 113 5.95 -11.59 -14.17
CA ILE A 113 7.32 -11.20 -13.80
C ILE A 113 8.03 -12.31 -13.01
N ALA A 114 7.32 -12.99 -12.10
CA ALA A 114 7.88 -14.09 -11.33
C ALA A 114 8.28 -15.30 -12.19
N ASN A 115 7.54 -15.54 -13.27
CA ASN A 115 7.74 -16.64 -14.20
C ASN A 115 8.61 -16.26 -15.43
N SER A 116 9.04 -15.00 -15.55
CA SER A 116 9.93 -14.55 -16.61
C SER A 116 11.35 -15.09 -16.42
N GLU A 117 12.00 -15.50 -17.52
CA GLU A 117 13.40 -15.92 -17.52
C GLU A 117 14.33 -14.77 -17.13
N GLU A 118 14.02 -13.57 -17.62
CA GLU A 118 14.71 -12.34 -17.25
C GLU A 118 13.88 -11.59 -16.20
N LYS A 119 14.40 -11.53 -14.98
CA LYS A 119 13.79 -10.80 -13.87
C LYS A 119 14.34 -9.37 -13.84
N PRO A 120 13.49 -8.35 -13.58
CA PRO A 120 13.97 -6.99 -13.38
C PRO A 120 15.04 -6.95 -12.28
N SER A 121 16.09 -6.17 -12.52
CA SER A 121 17.19 -6.03 -11.57
C SER A 121 16.67 -5.58 -10.19
N GLY A 122 17.10 -6.28 -9.14
CA GLY A 122 16.69 -5.98 -7.75
C GLY A 122 15.38 -6.63 -7.28
N LEU A 123 14.64 -7.36 -8.13
CA LEU A 123 13.52 -8.22 -7.72
C LEU A 123 13.95 -9.68 -7.58
N SER A 124 14.23 -10.10 -6.35
CA SER A 124 14.41 -11.51 -6.03
C SER A 124 13.07 -12.25 -6.04
N GLY A 125 13.11 -13.58 -6.19
CA GLY A 125 11.90 -14.43 -6.09
C GLY A 125 11.15 -14.22 -4.78
N THR A 126 11.87 -14.01 -3.67
CA THR A 126 11.28 -13.72 -2.35
C THR A 126 10.50 -12.41 -2.36
N LYS A 127 11.07 -11.32 -2.89
CA LYS A 127 10.38 -10.02 -2.98
C LYS A 127 9.14 -10.10 -3.87
N LEU A 128 9.20 -10.87 -4.95
CA LEU A 128 8.05 -11.09 -5.83
C LEU A 128 6.92 -11.83 -5.12
N ASN A 129 7.25 -12.84 -4.30
CA ASN A 129 6.27 -13.54 -3.49
C ASN A 129 5.66 -12.63 -2.41
N GLU A 130 6.47 -11.77 -1.78
CA GLU A 130 5.99 -10.75 -0.84
C GLU A 130 5.00 -9.81 -1.51
N ILE A 131 5.31 -9.30 -2.71
CA ILE A 131 4.41 -8.42 -3.47
C ILE A 131 3.11 -9.14 -3.81
N LYS A 132 3.18 -10.38 -4.34
CA LYS A 132 1.98 -11.17 -4.65
C LYS A 132 1.12 -11.39 -3.42
N HIS A 133 1.74 -11.79 -2.31
CA HIS A 133 1.04 -12.00 -1.05
C HIS A 133 0.37 -10.71 -0.56
N ALA A 134 1.07 -9.58 -0.63
CA ALA A 134 0.55 -8.28 -0.22
C ALA A 134 -0.66 -7.84 -1.07
N ILE A 135 -0.57 -7.98 -2.41
CA ILE A 135 -1.69 -7.65 -3.30
C ILE A 135 -2.90 -8.53 -2.98
N ASN A 136 -2.70 -9.84 -2.82
CA ASN A 136 -3.78 -10.78 -2.54
C ASN A 136 -4.44 -10.51 -1.17
N SER A 137 -3.65 -10.26 -0.13
CA SER A 137 -4.17 -9.90 1.20
C SER A 137 -4.92 -8.57 1.16
N ALA A 138 -4.37 -7.55 0.49
CA ALA A 138 -5.04 -6.26 0.36
C ALA A 138 -6.35 -6.38 -0.43
N LYS A 139 -6.39 -7.17 -1.51
CA LYS A 139 -7.62 -7.44 -2.27
C LYS A 139 -8.66 -8.16 -1.41
N ALA A 140 -8.24 -9.21 -0.70
CA ALA A 140 -9.12 -9.96 0.16
C ALA A 140 -9.73 -9.08 1.26
N GLU A 141 -8.95 -8.19 1.86
CA GLU A 141 -9.42 -7.33 2.96
C GLU A 141 -10.21 -6.11 2.51
N LEU A 142 -9.80 -5.47 1.40
CA LEU A 142 -10.35 -4.18 0.96
C LEU A 142 -11.41 -4.29 -0.13
N VAL A 143 -11.52 -5.45 -0.79
CA VAL A 143 -12.47 -5.67 -1.89
C VAL A 143 -13.33 -6.89 -1.63
N ASP A 144 -12.74 -8.08 -1.51
CA ASP A 144 -13.51 -9.33 -1.52
C ASP A 144 -14.31 -9.53 -0.22
N ASN A 145 -13.73 -9.18 0.94
CA ASN A 145 -14.36 -9.26 2.25
C ASN A 145 -14.69 -7.89 2.85
N ALA A 146 -14.65 -6.82 2.03
CA ALA A 146 -15.02 -5.51 2.50
C ALA A 146 -16.46 -5.55 3.05
N PRO A 147 -16.74 -4.91 4.19
CA PRO A 147 -18.10 -4.77 4.66
C PRO A 147 -18.91 -4.13 3.53
N LYS A 148 -19.88 -4.86 2.98
CA LYS A 148 -20.86 -4.24 2.08
C LYS A 148 -21.49 -3.14 2.89
N GLU A 149 -21.31 -1.88 2.48
CA GLU A 149 -22.03 -0.77 3.09
C GLU A 149 -23.48 -1.19 3.20
N THR A 150 -23.92 -1.41 4.44
CA THR A 150 -25.31 -1.72 4.70
C THR A 150 -26.06 -0.49 4.22
N ALA A 151 -26.83 -0.66 3.16
CA ALA A 151 -27.62 0.36 2.49
C ALA A 151 -28.03 1.47 3.47
N LEU A 152 -27.32 2.60 3.42
CA LEU A 152 -27.69 3.79 4.15
C LEU A 152 -29.01 4.28 3.56
N GLY A 153 -30.09 4.02 4.30
CA GLY A 153 -31.36 4.73 4.24
C GLY A 153 -32.06 4.71 2.88
N GLN A 154 -32.83 3.64 2.61
CA GLN A 154 -34.05 3.83 1.81
C GLN A 154 -34.91 4.89 2.54
N PRO A 155 -35.27 6.02 1.92
CA PRO A 155 -36.38 6.81 2.43
C PRO A 155 -37.61 5.90 2.33
N GLN A 156 -38.19 5.56 3.47
CA GLN A 156 -39.54 5.03 3.51
C GLN A 156 -40.45 6.12 2.94
N ASN A 157 -40.76 6.02 1.65
CA ASN A 157 -41.91 6.69 1.07
C ASN A 157 -43.14 6.13 1.80
N THR A 158 -43.64 6.92 2.73
CA THR A 158 -44.99 6.77 3.27
C THR A 158 -45.89 7.55 2.32
N GLU A 159 -46.61 6.82 1.46
CA GLU A 159 -47.88 7.28 0.89
C GLU A 159 -49.01 7.10 1.92
#